data_AF-A0A822D3B2-F1
#
_entry.id   AF-A0A822D3B2-F1
#
_cell.length_a   1.000
_cell.length_b   1.000
_cell.length_c   1.000
_cell.angle_alpha   90.00
_cell.angle_beta   90.00
_cell.angle_gamma   90.00
#
_symmetry.space_group_name_H-M   'P 1'
#
loop_
_entity.id
_entity.type
_entity.pdbx_description
1 polymer ?
#
loop_
_entity_poly.entity_id
_entity_poly.type
_entity_poly.pdbx_seq_one_letter_code
_entity_poly.pdbx_strand_id
1 'polypeptide(L)'
;SDVEQTIEYLKKTIADQEVFLQVAQTRLETRSRRPNIEACRDSAMHRLIQEVDDLHAAIDELHSKLCQEENAVQLLLRTKSILEQDLIIKNNSLFIDSEKVMSIRRKFMMDASEKSFVTSIPFSQPHDLITV
;
A
#
# COMPACT_ATOMS: atom_id res chain seq x y z
N SER A 1 -15.50 1.26 -2.11
CA SER A 1 -14.62 0.09 -1.92
C SER A 1 -15.03 -0.62 -0.63
N ASP A 2 -14.91 -1.94 -0.55
CA ASP A 2 -15.27 -2.71 0.67
C ASP A 2 -14.54 -2.18 1.92
N VAL A 3 -13.31 -1.66 1.73
CA VAL A 3 -12.51 -1.08 2.81
C VAL A 3 -13.08 0.27 3.30
N GLU A 4 -13.57 1.11 2.38
CA GLU A 4 -14.21 2.39 2.73
C GLU A 4 -15.52 2.16 3.51
N GLN A 5 -16.30 1.16 3.09
CA GLN A 5 -17.51 0.75 3.81
C GLN A 5 -17.18 0.23 5.22
N THR A 6 -16.08 -0.51 5.36
CA THR A 6 -15.61 -1.01 6.66
C THR A 6 -15.19 0.14 7.57
N ILE A 7 -14.47 1.14 7.06
CA ILE A 7 -14.07 2.34 7.80
C ILE A 7 -15.28 3.15 8.26
N GLU A 8 -16.26 3.38 7.37
CA GLU A 8 -17.51 4.07 7.73
C GLU A 8 -18.30 3.31 8.79
N TYR A 9 -18.39 1.99 8.65
CA TYR A 9 -19.03 1.12 9.63
C TYR A 9 -18.34 1.20 11.01
N LEU A 10 -17.01 1.16 11.06
CA LEU A 10 -16.26 1.30 12.31
C LEU A 10 -16.50 2.67 12.95
N LYS A 11 -16.46 3.76 12.18
CA LYS A 11 -16.75 5.13 12.67
C LYS A 11 -18.14 5.23 13.27
N LYS A 12 -19.15 4.65 12.59
CA LYS A 12 -20.51 4.60 13.11
C LYS A 12 -20.60 3.78 14.40
N THR A 13 -19.96 2.62 14.43
CA THR A 13 -19.98 1.73 15.62
C THR A 13 -19.35 2.41 16.83
N ILE A 14 -18.25 3.14 16.64
CA ILE A 14 -17.62 3.95 17.70
C ILE A 14 -18.61 4.98 18.24
N ALA A 15 -19.24 5.77 17.36
CA ALA A 15 -20.20 6.78 17.77
C ALA A 15 -21.39 6.18 18.53
N ASP A 16 -21.90 5.03 18.10
CA ASP A 16 -22.97 4.32 18.79
C ASP A 16 -22.51 3.84 20.19
N GLN A 17 -21.28 3.33 20.32
CA GLN A 17 -20.73 2.91 21.61
C GLN A 17 -20.46 4.08 22.56
N GLU A 18 -20.00 5.24 22.07
CA GLU A 18 -19.84 6.45 22.87
C GLU A 18 -21.16 6.91 23.50
N VAL A 19 -22.27 6.79 22.76
CA VAL A 19 -23.62 7.06 23.30
C VAL A 19 -23.97 6.09 24.42
N PHE A 20 -23.69 4.79 24.26
CA PHE A 20 -23.93 3.81 25.31
C PHE A 20 -23.07 4.08 26.56
N LEU A 21 -21.80 4.45 26.36
CA LEU A 21 -20.88 4.82 27.43
C LEU A 21 -21.40 6.04 28.20
N GLN A 22 -21.86 7.09 27.52
CA GLN A 22 -22.41 8.28 28.15
C GLN A 22 -23.61 7.96 29.05
N VAL A 23 -24.49 7.07 28.59
CA VAL A 23 -25.65 6.62 29.38
C VAL A 23 -25.19 5.83 30.61
N ALA A 24 -24.23 4.92 30.46
CA ALA A 24 -23.68 4.13 31.57
C ALA A 24 -22.99 5.03 32.62
N GLN A 25 -22.16 5.99 32.17
CA GLN A 25 -21.51 6.98 33.02
C GLN A 25 -22.54 7.84 33.78
N THR A 26 -23.58 8.34 33.11
CA THR A 26 -24.64 9.13 33.75
C THR A 26 -25.36 8.31 34.84
N ARG A 27 -25.64 7.03 34.57
CA ARG A 27 -26.23 6.12 35.56
C ARG A 27 -25.31 5.90 36.76
N LEU A 28 -24.00 5.74 36.51
CA LEU A 28 -23.00 5.51 37.55
C LEU A 28 -22.87 6.74 38.45
N GLU A 29 -22.79 7.92 37.84
CA GLU A 29 -22.71 9.21 38.53
C GLU A 29 -23.96 9.46 39.40
N THR A 30 -25.14 9.15 38.87
CA THR A 30 -26.41 9.24 39.61
C THR A 30 -26.43 8.32 40.82
N ARG A 31 -25.94 7.08 40.70
CA ARG A 31 -25.83 6.14 41.83
C ARG A 31 -24.78 6.59 42.85
N SER A 32 -23.65 7.13 42.41
CA SER A 32 -22.56 7.61 43.27
C SER A 32 -22.98 8.80 44.16
N ARG A 33 -23.96 9.61 43.70
CA ARG A 33 -24.48 10.76 44.44
C ARG A 33 -25.56 10.45 45.48
N ARG A 34 -25.95 9.18 45.66
CA ARG A 34 -26.99 8.82 46.64
C ARG A 34 -26.54 9.09 48.07
N PRO A 35 -27.34 9.75 48.91
CA PRO A 35 -26.93 10.13 50.25
C PRO A 35 -26.92 8.94 51.22
N ASN A 36 -25.85 8.84 52.02
CA ASN A 36 -25.65 8.05 53.25
C ASN A 36 -26.30 6.66 53.29
N ILE A 37 -27.60 6.58 53.56
CA ILE A 37 -28.32 5.30 53.78
C ILE A 37 -28.70 4.61 52.47
N GLU A 38 -28.79 5.34 51.36
CA GLU A 38 -29.14 4.83 50.03
C GLU A 38 -27.90 4.45 49.20
N ALA A 39 -26.70 4.71 49.74
CA ALA A 39 -25.43 4.32 49.15
C ALA A 39 -25.22 2.81 49.30
N CYS A 40 -25.94 2.03 48.51
CA CYS A 40 -25.81 0.58 48.49
C CYS A 40 -24.66 0.20 47.54
N ARG A 41 -23.55 -0.32 48.08
CA ARG A 41 -22.49 -1.01 47.29
C ARG A 41 -22.97 -2.40 46.88
N ASP A 42 -24.09 -2.46 46.18
CA ASP A 42 -24.75 -3.69 45.78
C ASP A 42 -24.12 -4.29 44.49
N SER A 43 -24.63 -5.45 44.07
CA SER A 43 -24.13 -6.10 42.84
C SER A 43 -24.43 -5.29 41.58
N ALA A 44 -25.46 -4.44 41.59
CA ALA A 44 -25.78 -3.59 40.45
C ALA A 44 -24.76 -2.46 40.29
N MET A 45 -24.27 -1.87 41.39
CA MET A 45 -23.20 -0.88 41.38
C MET A 45 -21.91 -1.47 40.80
N HIS A 46 -21.49 -2.66 41.26
CA HIS A 46 -20.28 -3.31 40.75
C HIS A 46 -20.39 -3.65 39.27
N ARG A 47 -21.54 -4.19 38.83
CA ARG A 47 -21.77 -4.48 37.40
C ARG A 47 -21.75 -3.24 36.53
N LEU A 48 -22.26 -2.11 37.03
CA LEU A 48 -22.26 -0.85 36.28
C LEU A 48 -20.86 -0.26 36.14
N ILE A 49 -20.00 -0.39 37.15
CA ILE A 49 -18.60 -0.01 37.05
C ILE A 49 -17.91 -0.86 35.98
N GLN A 50 -18.10 -2.19 36.05
CA GLN A 50 -17.53 -3.10 35.06
C GLN A 50 -18.04 -2.80 33.65
N GLU A 51 -19.34 -2.53 33.47
CA GLU A 51 -19.92 -2.16 32.17
C GLU A 51 -19.26 -0.90 31.59
N VAL A 52 -18.99 0.11 32.42
CA VAL A 52 -18.28 1.33 31.99
C VAL A 52 -16.84 1.00 31.57
N ASP A 53 -16.12 0.17 32.32
CA ASP A 53 -14.75 -0.23 31.99
C ASP A 53 -14.72 -1.05 30.69
N ASP A 54 -15.63 -2.01 30.53
CA ASP A 54 -15.77 -2.85 29.34
C ASP A 54 -16.11 -2.01 28.09
N LEU A 55 -16.98 -1.00 28.23
CA LEU A 55 -17.32 -0.07 27.15
C LEU A 55 -16.13 0.80 26.72
N HIS A 56 -15.33 1.30 27.67
CA HIS A 56 -14.10 2.03 27.31
C HIS A 56 -13.12 1.13 26.55
N ALA A 57 -12.89 -0.09 27.04
CA ALA A 57 -12.00 -1.05 26.39
C ALA A 57 -12.46 -1.39 24.97
N ALA A 58 -13.78 -1.57 24.77
CA ALA A 58 -14.34 -1.83 23.45
C ALA A 58 -14.15 -0.65 22.49
N ILE A 59 -14.38 0.59 22.95
CA ILE A 59 -14.16 1.80 22.15
C ILE A 59 -12.68 1.93 21.75
N ASP A 60 -11.76 1.70 22.69
CA ASP A 60 -10.32 1.73 22.42
C ASP A 60 -9.90 0.68 21.38
N GLU A 61 -10.44 -0.53 21.47
CA GLU A 61 -10.20 -1.58 20.47
C GLU A 61 -10.74 -1.18 19.08
N LEU A 62 -11.94 -0.60 19.02
CA LEU A 62 -12.50 -0.11 17.76
C LEU A 62 -11.65 1.02 17.15
N HIS A 63 -11.14 1.95 17.95
CA HIS A 63 -10.22 2.99 17.48
C HIS A 63 -8.91 2.41 16.94
N SER A 64 -8.33 1.44 17.66
CA SER A 64 -7.13 0.73 17.20
C SER A 64 -7.38 0.07 15.84
N LYS A 65 -8.51 -0.63 15.69
CA LYS A 65 -8.89 -1.27 14.43
C LYS A 65 -9.12 -0.27 13.31
N LEU A 66 -9.80 0.84 13.58
CA LEU A 66 -10.01 1.92 12.61
C LEU A 66 -8.68 2.47 12.11
N CYS A 67 -7.74 2.75 13.01
CA CYS A 67 -6.40 3.22 12.67
C CYS A 67 -5.65 2.21 11.78
N GLN A 68 -5.75 0.92 12.07
CA GLN A 68 -5.14 -0.14 11.26
C GLN A 68 -5.70 -0.15 9.82
N GLU A 69 -7.02 -0.09 9.65
CA GLU A 69 -7.66 -0.07 8.34
C GLU A 69 -7.30 1.19 7.54
N GLU A 70 -7.32 2.38 8.18
CA GLU A 70 -6.91 3.63 7.54
C GLU A 70 -5.44 3.58 7.07
N ASN A 71 -4.55 3.04 7.90
CA ASN A 71 -3.14 2.85 7.53
C ASN A 71 -2.97 1.85 6.37
N ALA A 72 -3.74 0.75 6.37
CA ALA A 72 -3.71 -0.23 5.28
C ALA A 72 -4.13 0.41 3.95
N VAL A 73 -5.17 1.25 3.95
CA VAL A 73 -5.59 2.01 2.76
C VAL A 73 -4.46 2.91 2.26
N GLN A 74 -3.82 3.68 3.14
CA GLN A 74 -2.73 4.57 2.75
C GLN A 74 -1.54 3.79 2.15
N LEU A 75 -1.20 2.64 2.73
CA LEU A 75 -0.15 1.78 2.23
C LEU A 75 -0.48 1.22 0.83
N LEU A 76 -1.72 0.79 0.61
CA LEU A 76 -2.16 0.29 -0.69
C LEU A 76 -2.12 1.38 -1.75
N LEU A 77 -2.57 2.60 -1.42
CA LEU A 77 -2.52 3.75 -2.34
C LEU A 77 -1.08 4.11 -2.72
N ARG A 78 -0.16 4.11 -1.74
CA ARG A 78 1.26 4.34 -1.99
C ARG A 78 1.86 3.26 -2.89
N THR A 79 1.60 2.00 -2.57
CA THR A 79 2.10 0.85 -3.35
C THR A 79 1.58 0.91 -4.79
N LYS A 80 0.30 1.22 -4.98
CA LYS A 80 -0.31 1.41 -6.30
C LYS A 80 0.43 2.49 -7.10
N SER A 81 0.67 3.66 -6.50
CA SER A 81 1.36 4.77 -7.15
C SER A 81 2.78 4.38 -7.60
N ILE A 82 3.52 3.67 -6.74
CA ILE A 82 4.86 3.14 -7.08
C ILE A 82 4.78 2.18 -8.28
N LEU A 83 3.83 1.24 -8.26
CA LEU A 83 3.67 0.28 -9.36
C LEU A 83 3.28 0.96 -10.68
N GLU A 84 2.42 1.97 -10.63
CA GLU A 84 2.03 2.76 -11.80
C GLU A 84 3.25 3.51 -12.37
N GLN A 85 4.10 4.09 -11.52
CA GLN A 85 5.33 4.74 -11.96
C GLN A 85 6.32 3.76 -12.60
N ASP A 86 6.53 2.60 -11.97
CA ASP A 86 7.40 1.55 -12.52
C ASP A 86 6.91 1.05 -13.87
N LEU A 87 5.59 0.91 -14.05
CA LEU A 87 4.99 0.52 -15.30
C LEU A 87 5.26 1.54 -16.40
N ILE A 88 5.13 2.84 -16.09
CA ILE A 88 5.45 3.92 -17.04
C ILE A 88 6.92 3.85 -17.47
N ILE A 89 7.84 3.70 -16.51
CA ILE A 89 9.28 3.62 -16.79
C ILE A 89 9.58 2.41 -17.68
N LYS A 90 9.05 1.23 -17.33
CA LYS A 90 9.25 0.00 -18.10
C LYS A 90 8.69 0.11 -19.52
N ASN A 91 7.50 0.69 -19.68
CA ASN A 91 6.91 0.93 -21.00
C ASN A 91 7.77 1.88 -21.83
N ASN A 92 8.35 2.93 -21.23
CA ASN A 92 9.27 3.82 -21.93
C ASN A 92 10.55 3.08 -22.37
N SER A 93 11.16 2.30 -21.49
CA SER A 93 12.34 1.49 -21.82
C SER A 93 12.05 0.51 -22.96
N LEU A 94 10.91 -0.19 -22.91
CA LEU A 94 10.49 -1.09 -23.99
C LEU A 94 10.25 -0.36 -25.31
N PHE A 95 9.65 0.83 -25.27
CA PHE A 95 9.46 1.66 -26.45
C PHE A 95 10.79 2.09 -27.06
N ILE A 96 11.75 2.52 -26.25
CA ILE A 96 13.11 2.87 -26.71
C ILE A 96 13.78 1.66 -27.37
N ASP A 97 13.76 0.50 -26.70
CA ASP A 97 14.39 -0.71 -27.20
C ASP A 97 13.77 -1.18 -28.53
N SER A 98 12.44 -1.26 -28.59
CA SER A 98 11.72 -1.79 -29.75
C SER A 98 11.68 -0.82 -30.94
N GLU A 99 11.36 0.44 -30.72
CA GLU A 99 11.09 1.40 -31.80
C GLU A 99 12.33 2.18 -32.21
N LYS A 100 13.22 2.49 -31.26
CA LYS A 100 14.44 3.27 -31.56
C LYS A 100 15.61 2.34 -31.84
N VAL A 101 15.97 1.48 -30.88
CA VAL A 101 17.20 0.69 -30.95
C VAL A 101 17.11 -0.43 -32.00
N MET A 102 16.03 -1.23 -32.03
CA MET A 102 15.91 -2.29 -33.04
C MET A 102 15.78 -1.74 -34.46
N SER A 103 15.15 -0.57 -34.64
CA SER A 103 15.08 0.11 -35.93
C SER A 103 16.46 0.53 -36.43
N ILE A 104 17.31 1.07 -35.55
CA ILE A 104 18.72 1.38 -35.86
C ILE A 104 19.48 0.10 -36.19
N ARG A 105 19.38 -0.94 -35.35
CA ARG A 105 20.08 -2.21 -35.56
C ARG A 105 19.71 -2.87 -36.89
N ARG A 106 18.41 -2.89 -37.25
CA ARG A 106 17.94 -3.37 -38.56
C ARG A 106 18.58 -2.58 -39.70
N LYS A 107 18.60 -1.25 -39.62
CA LYS A 107 19.21 -0.40 -40.65
C LYS A 107 20.71 -0.69 -40.85
N PHE A 108 21.47 -0.86 -39.76
CA PHE A 108 22.89 -1.23 -39.84
C PHE A 108 23.11 -2.64 -40.40
N MET A 109 22.24 -3.61 -40.09
CA MET A 109 22.34 -4.97 -40.65
C MET A 109 22.01 -5.03 -42.14
N MET A 110 21.14 -4.14 -42.63
CA MET A 110 20.85 -4.02 -44.07
C MET A 110 22.01 -3.33 -44.82
N ASP A 111 22.58 -2.25 -44.26
CA ASP A 111 23.81 -1.57 -44.76
C ASP A 111 24.99 -2.56 -44.89
N ALA A 112 25.17 -3.42 -43.88
CA ALA A 112 26.29 -4.37 -43.86
C ALA A 112 26.19 -5.44 -44.96
N SER A 113 24.97 -5.77 -45.41
CA SER A 113 24.77 -6.70 -46.54
C SER A 113 25.19 -6.08 -47.88
N GLU A 114 25.00 -4.76 -48.06
CA GLU A 114 25.41 -4.02 -49.26
C GLU A 114 26.94 -3.88 -49.38
N LYS A 115 27.65 -3.81 -48.24
CA LYS A 115 29.12 -3.67 -48.21
C LYS A 115 29.88 -4.98 -48.40
N SER A 116 29.21 -6.13 -48.33
CA SER A 116 29.81 -7.44 -48.56
C SER A 116 30.28 -7.67 -50.01
N PHE A 117 29.90 -6.81 -50.96
CA PHE A 117 30.30 -6.93 -52.37
C PHE A 117 31.57 -6.13 -52.74
N VAL A 118 32.09 -5.23 -51.89
CA VAL A 118 33.12 -4.24 -52.30
C VAL A 118 34.51 -4.46 -51.66
N THR A 119 34.75 -5.53 -50.90
CA THR A 119 36.09 -5.82 -50.36
C THR A 119 36.67 -7.11 -50.93
N SER A 120 36.94 -7.10 -52.24
CA SER A 120 37.90 -8.01 -52.88
C SER A 120 39.27 -7.33 -52.93
N ILE A 121 39.98 -7.28 -51.81
CA ILE A 121 41.41 -6.92 -51.82
C ILE A 121 42.19 -8.22 -52.03
N PRO A 122 42.99 -8.38 -53.09
CA PRO A 122 43.66 -9.65 -53.36
C PRO A 122 44.79 -9.88 -52.36
N PHE A 123 44.80 -11.09 -51.80
CA PHE A 123 45.86 -11.60 -50.93
C PHE A 123 47.13 -11.82 -51.75
N SER A 124 48.15 -10.98 -51.58
CA SER A 124 49.46 -11.19 -52.18
C SER A 124 50.25 -12.19 -51.33
N GLN A 125 50.50 -13.39 -51.87
CA GLN A 125 51.44 -14.35 -51.28
C GLN A 125 52.88 -13.83 -51.39
N PRO A 126 53.73 -14.04 -50.37
CA PRO A 126 55.17 -13.86 -50.52
C PRO A 126 55.79 -15.08 -51.21
N HIS A 127 56.51 -14.86 -52.30
CA HIS A 127 57.38 -15.86 -52.91
C HIS A 127 58.76 -15.86 -52.21
N ASP A 128 59.26 -17.06 -51.97
CA ASP A 128 60.56 -17.37 -51.40
C ASP A 128 61.74 -17.20 -52.39
N LEU A 129 62.88 -16.72 -51.83
CA LEU A 129 64.30 -16.79 -52.24
C LEU A 129 64.80 -16.13 -53.55
N ILE A 130 65.94 -15.41 -53.46
CA ILE A 130 67.27 -15.85 -53.95
C ILE A 130 68.39 -14.83 -53.60
N THR A 131 69.49 -15.42 -53.10
CA THR A 131 70.92 -15.05 -53.03
C THR A 131 71.46 -13.96 -53.98
N VAL A 132 72.27 -13.02 -53.45
CA VAL A 132 73.70 -12.79 -53.78
C VAL A 132 74.42 -12.28 -52.54
#